data_AF-A0A6G2D7I7-F1
#
_entry.id   AF-A0A6G2D7I7-F1
#
_cell.length_a   1.000
_cell.length_b   1.000
_cell.length_c   1.000
_cell.angle_alpha   90.00
_cell.angle_beta   90.00
_cell.angle_gamma   90.00
#
_symmetry.space_group_name_H-M   'P 1'
#
loop_
_entity.id
_entity.type
_entity.pdbx_description
1 polymer ?
#
loop_
_entity_poly.entity_id
_entity_poly.type
_entity_poly.pdbx_seq_one_letter_code
_entity_poly.pdbx_strand_id
1 'polypeptide(L)' 'MSRKNRAPKRDVLPDPLYNSQLVTRLINRVMLDGKRGTAASIVYGAFE' A
#
# COMPACT_ATOMS: atom_id res chain seq x y z
N MET A 1 7.53 0.53 -20.96
CA MET A 1 8.39 -0.54 -20.40
C MET A 1 9.70 -0.52 -21.17
N SER A 2 10.84 -0.46 -20.49
CA SER A 2 12.12 -0.19 -21.17
C SER A 2 13.09 -1.35 -21.05
N ARG A 3 13.72 -1.69 -22.17
CA ARG A 3 14.84 -2.64 -22.26
C ARG A 3 16.17 -2.07 -21.76
N LYS A 4 16.27 -0.76 -21.49
CA LYS A 4 17.53 -0.10 -21.04
C LYS A 4 17.42 0.73 -19.75
N ASN A 5 16.25 1.31 -19.44
CA ASN A 5 16.12 2.21 -18.29
C ASN A 5 15.32 1.57 -17.15
N ARG A 6 15.85 1.65 -15.92
CA ARG A 6 15.13 1.26 -14.71
C ARG A 6 13.92 2.18 -14.53
N ALA A 7 12.76 1.58 -14.27
CA ALA A 7 11.58 2.37 -13.90
C ALA A 7 11.86 3.10 -12.56
N PRO A 8 11.43 4.37 -12.44
CA PRO A 8 11.55 5.09 -11.17
C PRO A 8 10.75 4.36 -10.09
N LYS A 9 11.30 4.28 -8.88
CA LYS A 9 10.56 3.80 -7.72
C LYS A 9 9.48 4.83 -7.39
N ARG A 10 8.25 4.35 -7.20
CA ARG A 10 7.14 5.19 -6.76
C ARG A 10 7.11 5.16 -5.24
N ASP A 11 7.25 6.34 -4.64
CA ASP A 11 7.10 6.49 -3.20
C ASP A 11 5.61 6.59 -2.83
N VAL A 12 5.31 6.19 -1.60
CA VAL A 12 3.97 6.19 -1.03
C VAL A 12 4.00 6.96 0.28
N LEU A 13 2.92 7.69 0.53
CA LEU A 13 2.72 8.39 1.78
C LEU A 13 2.66 7.38 2.95
N PRO A 14 3.15 7.76 4.14
CA PRO A 14 3.02 6.94 5.32
C PRO A 14 1.56 6.80 5.75
N ASP A 15 1.27 5.70 6.42
CA ASP A 15 -0.06 5.41 6.95
C ASP A 15 -0.46 6.41 8.04
N PRO A 16 -1.69 6.96 8.08
CA PRO A 16 -2.06 7.96 9.08
C PRO A 16 -2.17 7.39 10.51
N LEU A 17 -2.42 6.09 10.67
CA LEU A 17 -2.59 5.47 11.99
C LEU A 17 -1.25 5.01 12.57
N TYR A 18 -0.44 4.33 11.75
CA TYR A 18 0.85 3.78 12.19
C TYR A 18 2.07 4.60 11.77
N ASN A 19 1.88 5.72 11.05
CA ASN A 19 2.93 6.56 10.46
C ASN A 19 3.99 5.76 9.67
N SER A 20 3.57 4.64 9.06
CA SER A 20 4.47 3.66 8.45
C SER A 20 4.18 3.50 6.96
N GLN A 21 5.21 3.69 6.12
CA GLN A 21 5.10 3.42 4.69
C GLN A 21 4.91 1.93 4.37
N LEU A 22 5.33 1.04 5.28
CA LEU A 22 5.17 -0.41 5.09
C LEU A 22 3.71 -0.84 5.18
N VAL A 23 2.96 -0.27 6.13
CA VAL A 23 1.52 -0.55 6.29
C VAL A 23 0.75 -0.08 5.07
N THR A 24 1.03 1.13 4.54
CA THR A 24 0.40 1.60 3.31
C THR A 24 0.72 0.73 2.10
N ARG A 25 1.97 0.22 1.99
CA ARG A 25 2.34 -0.73 0.93
C ARG A 25 1.59 -2.06 1.07
N LEU A 26 1.35 -2.52 2.30
CA LEU A 26 0.58 -3.72 2.58
C LEU A 26 -0.89 -3.54 2.16
N ILE A 27 -1.53 -2.45 2.57
CA ILE A 27 -2.91 -2.10 2.19
C ILE A 27 -3.04 -2.07 0.66
N ASN A 28 -2.11 -1.40 -0.04
CA ASN A 28 -2.14 -1.31 -1.49
C ASN A 28 -1.94 -2.65 -2.21
N ARG A 29 -1.29 -3.64 -1.58
CA ARG A 29 -1.10 -4.99 -2.14
C ARG A 29 -2.28 -5.91 -1.88
N VAL A 30 -2.93 -5.78 -0.73
CA VAL A 30 -4.14 -6.55 -0.36
C VAL A 30 -5.38 -6.04 -1.10
N MET A 31 -5.36 -4.78 -1.52
CA MET A 31 -6.48 -4.14 -2.20
C MET A 31 -6.82 -4.81 -3.54
N LEU A 32 -8.03 -5.35 -3.62
CA LEU A 32 -8.66 -5.85 -4.83
C LEU A 32 -9.63 -4.81 -5.41
N ASP A 33 -9.69 -4.70 -6.73
CA ASP A 33 -10.60 -3.78 -7.46
C ASP A 33 -10.51 -2.30 -7.05
N GLY A 34 -9.37 -1.86 -6.49
CA GLY A 34 -9.21 -0.48 -6.02
C GLY A 34 -9.99 -0.14 -4.74
N LYS A 35 -10.54 -1.14 -4.04
CA LYS A 35 -11.34 -0.95 -2.82
C LYS A 35 -10.47 -0.66 -1.59
N ARG A 36 -9.97 0.58 -1.50
CA ARG A 36 -9.03 0.98 -0.42
C ARG A 36 -9.65 0.91 0.97
N GLY A 37 -10.93 1.28 1.13
CA GLY A 37 -11.63 1.22 2.41
C GLY A 37 -11.67 -0.20 2.97
N THR A 38 -12.13 -1.16 2.16
CA THR A 38 -12.18 -2.58 2.54
C THR A 38 -10.78 -3.14 2.84
N ALA A 39 -9.78 -2.82 2.01
CA ALA A 39 -8.41 -3.28 2.23
C ALA A 39 -7.82 -2.73 3.54
N ALA A 40 -8.07 -1.45 3.85
CA ALA A 40 -7.63 -0.85 5.10
C ALA A 40 -8.32 -1.50 6.31
N SER A 41 -9.65 -1.71 6.26
CA SER A 41 -10.39 -2.40 7.32
C SER A 41 -9.86 -3.81 7.60
N ILE A 42 -9.55 -4.59 6.55
CA ILE A 42 -8.98 -5.93 6.70
C ILE A 42 -7.60 -5.87 7.37
N VAL A 43 -6.72 -4.98 6.92
CA VAL A 43 -5.35 -4.88 7.46
C VAL A 43 -5.37 -4.40 8.92
N TYR A 44 -6.16 -3.37 9.23
CA TYR A 44 -6.26 -2.86 10.60
C TYR A 44 -6.91 -3.88 11.53
N GLY A 45 -7.98 -4.54 11.08
CA GLY A 45 -8.64 -5.61 11.86
C GLY A 45 -7.83 -6.89 12.00
N ALA A 46 -6.70 -7.04 11.30
CA ALA A 46 -5.78 -8.16 11.47
C ALA A 46 -4.61 -7.83 12.42
N PHE A 47 -4.46 -6.57 12.83
CA PHE A 47 -3.47 -6.13 13.81
C PHE A 47 -4.04 -6.04 15.23
N GLU A 48 -5.36 -5.97 15.36
CA GLU A 48 -6.09 -6.25 16.60
C GLU A 48 -6.35 -7.75 16.76
#